data_AF-A0A830GT53-F1
#
_entry.id   AF-A0A830GT53-F1
#
_cell.length_a   1.000
_cell.length_b   1.000
_cell.length_c   1.000
_cell.angle_alpha   90.00
_cell.angle_beta   90.00
_cell.angle_gamma   90.00
#
_symmetry.space_group_name_H-M   'P 1'
#
loop_
_entity.id
_entity.type
_entity.pdbx_description
1 polymer ?
#
loop_
_entity_poly.entity_id
_entity_poly.type
_entity_poly.pdbx_seq_one_letter_code
_entity_poly.pdbx_strand_id
1 'polypeptide(L)'
;MIIIPRNPEPLMSRLEELGVQHKRLRLYGVDLVVAWPDVDPSSLGLGSGDVVIPGGHYQLSSSKWRRSSVVRVGGVEVGGGDLVVAAGPCAVEGEDQLRAAAAAVKAAGAKLLRGGAFKPRTSPYSFQGLGERGLELLRKVGGELGLPVVSEVTDPRQVEAAYKYVDAFQVGARNAQNFELLRALGETDKPVILKRGFGETVEEWLSAADYVLLGGNENVILCERGIRTFDHTLRFTLDVGAVAAVKRLSHLPVCVDPSHPAGRREYVEPLALAGVAAGADMLLVEVHPDPGRALSDSEQQLTPSMFLDFMRKVTAVFRASRST
;
A
#
# COMPACT_ATOMS: atom_id res chain seq x y z
N MET A 1 3.86 -3.30 23.61
CA MET A 1 5.30 -3.03 23.41
C MET A 1 5.93 -4.09 22.51
N ILE A 2 7.07 -3.75 21.88
CA ILE A 2 7.90 -4.72 21.17
C ILE A 2 9.11 -5.06 22.04
N ILE A 3 9.43 -6.34 22.14
CA ILE A 3 10.57 -6.86 22.87
C ILE A 3 11.41 -7.69 21.91
N ILE A 4 12.71 -7.42 21.85
CA ILE A 4 13.70 -8.26 21.15
C ILE A 4 14.49 -9.00 22.23
N PRO A 5 14.09 -10.22 22.60
CA PRO A 5 14.79 -10.99 23.63
C PRO A 5 16.02 -11.70 23.05
N ARG A 6 17.10 -11.83 23.84
CA ARG A 6 18.19 -12.75 23.51
C ARG A 6 17.77 -14.21 23.57
N ASN A 7 16.89 -14.53 24.51
CA ASN A 7 16.24 -15.83 24.64
C ASN A 7 14.74 -15.60 24.90
N PRO A 8 13.85 -15.97 23.98
CA PRO A 8 12.42 -15.72 24.15
C PRO A 8 11.76 -16.60 25.21
N GLU A 9 12.27 -17.80 25.50
CA GLU A 9 11.54 -18.78 26.32
C GLU A 9 11.21 -18.29 27.75
N PRO A 10 12.15 -17.73 28.53
CA PRO A 10 11.83 -17.22 29.87
C PRO A 10 10.85 -16.05 29.84
N LEU A 11 10.95 -15.19 28.82
CA LEU A 11 10.04 -14.06 28.64
C LEU A 11 8.62 -14.55 28.35
N MET A 12 8.47 -15.57 27.51
CA MET A 12 7.16 -16.12 27.15
C MET A 12 6.46 -16.71 28.37
N SER A 13 7.14 -17.57 29.14
CA SER A 13 6.58 -18.10 30.40
C SER A 13 6.20 -16.99 31.37
N ARG A 14 7.01 -15.93 31.45
CA ARG A 14 6.72 -14.78 32.32
C ARG A 14 5.49 -13.99 31.87
N LEU A 15 5.32 -13.79 30.56
CA LEU A 15 4.14 -13.12 30.00
C LEU A 15 2.87 -13.95 30.24
N GLU A 16 2.95 -15.27 30.13
CA GLU A 16 1.85 -16.19 30.44
C GLU A 16 1.46 -16.14 31.93
N GLU A 17 2.43 -16.18 32.84
CA GLU A 17 2.20 -16.02 34.29
C GLU A 17 1.48 -14.72 34.65
N LEU A 18 1.83 -13.63 33.95
CA LEU A 18 1.25 -12.31 34.14
C LEU A 18 -0.09 -12.13 33.40
N GLY A 19 -0.54 -13.12 32.63
CA GLY A 19 -1.76 -13.04 31.83
C GLY A 19 -1.71 -12.04 30.68
N VAL A 20 -0.50 -11.69 30.22
CA VAL A 20 -0.27 -10.69 29.18
C VAL A 20 -0.45 -11.33 27.80
N GLN A 21 -1.27 -10.72 26.95
CA GLN A 21 -1.41 -11.18 25.57
C GLN A 21 -0.10 -10.91 24.82
N HIS A 22 0.34 -11.88 24.05
CA HIS A 22 1.60 -11.75 23.34
C HIS A 22 1.62 -12.60 22.07
N LYS A 23 2.51 -12.23 21.16
CA LYS A 23 2.77 -12.98 19.93
C LYS A 23 4.25 -12.95 19.61
N ARG A 24 4.83 -14.12 19.36
CA ARG A 24 6.16 -14.27 18.79
C ARG A 24 6.09 -14.13 17.28
N LEU A 25 6.98 -13.32 16.73
CA LEU A 25 7.08 -13.04 15.30
C LEU A 25 8.54 -13.04 14.88
N ARG A 26 8.76 -13.27 13.59
CA ARG A 26 10.04 -12.95 12.94
C ARG A 26 9.76 -11.97 11.82
N LEU A 27 10.16 -10.71 12.03
CA LEU A 27 9.98 -9.62 11.06
C LEU A 27 11.33 -8.95 10.79
N TYR A 28 11.58 -8.63 9.54
CA TYR A 28 12.80 -8.01 9.03
C TYR A 28 14.06 -8.78 9.44
N GLY A 29 13.96 -10.10 9.51
CA GLY A 29 15.02 -11.01 9.96
C GLY A 29 15.24 -11.07 11.47
N VAL A 30 14.46 -10.34 12.27
CA VAL A 30 14.59 -10.25 13.73
C VAL A 30 13.47 -11.03 14.43
N ASP A 31 13.84 -11.93 15.34
CA ASP A 31 12.89 -12.57 16.26
C ASP A 31 12.47 -11.56 17.35
N LEU A 32 11.16 -11.37 17.50
CA LEU A 32 10.60 -10.42 18.44
C LEU A 32 9.34 -10.97 19.10
N VAL A 33 9.01 -10.41 20.26
CA VAL A 33 7.77 -10.65 20.98
C VAL A 33 7.01 -9.33 21.04
N VAL A 34 5.80 -9.31 20.52
CA VAL A 34 4.86 -8.19 20.72
C VAL A 34 3.98 -8.56 21.90
N ALA A 35 3.88 -7.69 22.89
CA ALA A 35 3.06 -7.89 24.09
C ALA A 35 2.05 -6.74 24.28
N TRP A 36 0.82 -7.06 24.68
CA TRP A 36 -0.24 -6.08 24.95
C TRP A 36 -1.20 -6.54 26.06
N PRO A 37 -1.81 -5.60 26.83
CA PRO A 37 -1.49 -4.17 26.88
C PRO A 37 -0.06 -3.91 27.36
N ASP A 38 0.39 -2.66 27.34
CA ASP A 38 1.72 -2.32 27.85
C ASP A 38 1.83 -2.68 29.34
N VAL A 39 2.92 -3.35 29.68
CA VAL A 39 3.30 -3.74 31.03
C VAL A 39 4.59 -3.05 31.45
N ASP A 40 4.88 -2.99 32.75
CA ASP A 40 6.16 -2.46 33.21
C ASP A 40 7.29 -3.42 32.78
N PRO A 41 8.28 -2.99 31.97
CA PRO A 41 9.39 -3.84 31.55
C PRO A 41 10.18 -4.42 32.74
N SER A 42 10.17 -3.77 33.91
CA SER A 42 10.83 -4.27 35.13
C SER A 42 10.22 -5.58 35.64
N SER A 43 8.94 -5.83 35.34
CA SER A 43 8.20 -7.03 35.77
C SER A 43 8.46 -8.27 34.91
N LEU A 44 9.13 -8.09 33.76
CA LEU A 44 9.31 -9.10 32.72
C LEU A 44 10.58 -9.95 32.87
N GLY A 45 11.44 -9.65 33.85
CA GLY A 45 12.67 -10.40 34.08
C GLY A 45 13.67 -10.29 32.92
N LEU A 46 13.66 -9.16 32.20
CA LEU A 46 14.52 -8.94 31.03
C LEU A 46 16.00 -8.93 31.42
N GLY A 47 16.80 -9.61 30.61
CA GLY A 47 18.23 -9.69 30.79
C GLY A 47 18.97 -8.48 30.22
N SER A 48 20.26 -8.40 30.52
CA SER A 48 21.14 -7.50 29.76
C SER A 48 21.01 -7.80 28.26
N GLY A 49 20.97 -6.79 27.40
CA GLY A 49 20.92 -6.96 25.95
C GLY A 49 19.55 -7.25 25.33
N ASP A 50 18.49 -7.40 26.13
CA ASP A 50 17.12 -7.35 25.61
C ASP A 50 16.76 -5.90 25.25
N VAL A 51 16.05 -5.70 24.14
CA VAL A 51 15.61 -4.37 23.69
C VAL A 51 14.11 -4.25 23.86
N VAL A 52 13.65 -3.18 24.51
CA VAL A 52 12.23 -2.87 24.67
C VAL A 52 11.91 -1.56 23.97
N ILE A 53 10.92 -1.61 23.09
CA ILE A 53 10.33 -0.43 22.48
C ILE A 53 8.95 -0.23 23.10
N PRO A 54 8.73 0.89 23.82
CA PRO A 54 7.44 1.20 24.42
C PRO A 54 6.31 1.12 23.40
N GLY A 55 5.14 0.65 23.84
CA GLY A 55 3.99 0.56 22.99
C GLY A 55 3.37 1.93 22.65
N GLY A 56 2.15 1.85 22.15
CA GLY A 56 1.37 2.95 21.61
C GLY A 56 0.21 2.39 20.79
N HIS A 57 -0.54 3.27 20.14
CA HIS A 57 -1.69 2.90 19.30
C HIS A 57 -1.29 2.05 18.08
N TYR A 58 -0.05 2.18 17.61
CA TYR A 58 0.62 1.32 16.64
C TYR A 58 2.07 1.14 17.07
N GLN A 59 2.64 -0.04 16.80
CA GLN A 59 3.94 -0.46 17.29
C GLN A 59 4.81 -0.98 16.14
N LEU A 60 4.30 -1.95 15.38
CA LEU A 60 5.08 -2.65 14.37
C LEU A 60 5.35 -1.80 13.13
N SER A 61 4.47 -0.87 12.80
CA SER A 61 4.64 0.11 11.73
C SER A 61 5.39 1.37 12.18
N SER A 62 5.68 1.52 13.48
CA SER A 62 6.21 2.76 14.05
C SER A 62 7.70 2.98 13.73
N SER A 63 8.07 4.23 13.47
CA SER A 63 9.48 4.61 13.31
C SER A 63 10.32 4.47 14.59
N LYS A 64 9.66 4.31 15.75
CA LYS A 64 10.31 3.98 17.03
C LYS A 64 10.94 2.58 17.03
N TRP A 65 10.32 1.65 16.31
CA TRP A 65 10.82 0.29 16.14
C TRP A 65 11.95 0.25 15.11
N ARG A 66 11.70 0.82 13.93
CA ARG A 66 12.60 0.74 12.77
C ARG A 66 12.68 2.09 12.08
N ARG A 67 13.79 2.42 11.43
CA ARG A 67 13.94 3.71 10.73
C ARG A 67 13.33 3.74 9.33
N SER A 68 13.54 2.71 8.52
CA SER A 68 13.01 2.61 7.16
C SER A 68 12.90 1.16 6.70
N SER A 69 11.95 0.89 5.80
CA SER A 69 11.77 -0.39 5.11
C SER A 69 11.81 -0.19 3.60
N VAL A 70 12.24 -1.25 2.92
CA VAL A 70 12.16 -1.38 1.47
C VAL A 70 11.28 -2.59 1.18
N VAL A 71 10.27 -2.43 0.33
CA VAL A 71 9.35 -3.50 -0.04
C VAL A 71 9.57 -3.88 -1.50
N ARG A 72 9.71 -5.18 -1.79
CA ARG A 72 9.97 -5.70 -3.14
C ARG A 72 8.70 -6.22 -3.78
N VAL A 73 8.24 -5.57 -4.86
CA VAL A 73 7.09 -5.99 -5.67
C VAL A 73 7.60 -6.58 -6.98
N GLY A 74 7.59 -7.91 -7.10
CA GLY A 74 8.11 -8.60 -8.30
C GLY A 74 9.53 -8.17 -8.71
N GLY A 75 10.40 -7.92 -7.72
CA GLY A 75 11.77 -7.45 -7.93
C GLY A 75 11.95 -5.92 -7.98
N VAL A 76 10.88 -5.14 -8.02
CA VAL A 76 10.93 -3.66 -7.96
C VAL A 76 10.95 -3.20 -6.50
N GLU A 77 11.95 -2.42 -6.11
CA GLU A 77 12.10 -1.90 -4.75
C GLU A 77 11.34 -0.58 -4.54
N VAL A 78 10.38 -0.59 -3.62
CA VAL A 78 9.65 0.59 -3.15
C VAL A 78 10.25 1.05 -1.83
N GLY A 79 10.63 2.33 -1.73
CA GLY A 79 11.39 2.88 -0.60
C GLY A 79 12.91 2.72 -0.72
N GLY A 80 13.40 2.16 -1.83
CA GLY A 80 14.82 1.90 -2.10
C GLY A 80 15.63 3.08 -2.68
N GLY A 81 15.10 4.31 -2.63
CA GLY A 81 15.76 5.51 -3.15
C GLY A 81 15.33 5.98 -4.54
N ASP A 82 14.52 5.17 -5.24
CA ASP A 82 13.89 5.53 -6.51
C ASP A 82 12.39 5.83 -6.34
N LEU A 83 11.82 6.68 -7.20
CA LEU A 83 10.37 6.79 -7.36
C LEU A 83 9.85 5.61 -8.17
N VAL A 84 8.94 4.83 -7.59
CA VAL A 84 8.23 3.76 -8.29
C VAL A 84 6.88 4.26 -8.78
N VAL A 85 6.53 3.97 -10.04
CA VAL A 85 5.18 4.27 -10.56
C VAL A 85 4.51 2.98 -10.97
N ALA A 86 3.39 2.68 -10.33
CA ALA A 86 2.41 1.71 -10.79
C ALA A 86 1.33 2.41 -11.59
N ALA A 87 1.16 2.01 -12.85
CA ALA A 87 0.18 2.62 -13.73
C ALA A 87 -0.57 1.58 -14.56
N GLY A 88 -1.78 1.93 -14.99
CA GLY A 88 -2.66 1.04 -15.71
C GLY A 88 -4.13 1.39 -15.46
N PRO A 89 -5.07 0.63 -16.04
CA PRO A 89 -6.47 1.03 -16.04
C PRO A 89 -7.14 0.86 -14.69
N CYS A 90 -8.22 1.63 -14.46
CA CYS A 90 -9.01 1.54 -13.23
C CYS A 90 -9.60 0.13 -13.04
N ALA A 91 -10.11 -0.46 -14.11
CA ALA A 91 -10.62 -1.83 -14.17
C ALA A 91 -10.00 -2.55 -15.36
N VAL A 92 -9.88 -3.88 -15.26
CA VAL A 92 -9.57 -4.72 -16.41
C VAL A 92 -10.85 -4.91 -17.21
N GLU A 93 -10.86 -4.42 -18.45
CA GLU A 93 -12.06 -4.43 -19.29
C GLU A 93 -11.98 -5.51 -20.38
N GLY A 94 -10.75 -5.86 -20.79
CA GLY A 94 -10.46 -6.90 -21.77
C GLY A 94 -8.96 -6.97 -22.06
N GLU A 95 -8.54 -7.99 -22.81
CA GLU A 95 -7.11 -8.21 -23.10
C GLU A 95 -6.51 -7.07 -23.93
N ASP A 96 -7.16 -6.66 -25.01
CA ASP A 96 -6.64 -5.63 -25.91
C ASP A 96 -6.48 -4.27 -25.20
N GLN A 97 -7.50 -3.91 -24.41
CA GLN A 97 -7.50 -2.70 -23.59
C GLN A 97 -6.36 -2.72 -22.58
N LEU A 98 -6.19 -3.83 -21.86
CA LEU A 98 -5.14 -3.98 -20.86
C LEU A 98 -3.75 -3.98 -21.49
N ARG A 99 -3.57 -4.71 -22.59
CA ARG A 99 -2.30 -4.78 -23.35
C ARG A 99 -1.89 -3.42 -23.88
N ALA A 100 -2.82 -2.66 -24.46
CA ALA A 100 -2.55 -1.31 -24.93
C ALA A 100 -2.14 -0.37 -23.78
N ALA A 101 -2.87 -0.42 -22.65
CA ALA A 101 -2.53 0.36 -21.46
C ALA A 101 -1.13 0.00 -20.92
N ALA A 102 -0.87 -1.30 -20.74
CA ALA A 102 0.38 -1.81 -20.17
C ALA A 102 1.60 -1.48 -21.05
N ALA A 103 1.47 -1.61 -22.38
CA ALA A 103 2.53 -1.24 -23.31
C ALA A 103 2.83 0.27 -23.23
N ALA A 104 1.80 1.11 -23.20
CA ALA A 104 1.96 2.56 -23.10
C ALA A 104 2.63 2.99 -21.80
N VAL A 105 2.18 2.48 -20.64
CA VAL A 105 2.74 2.89 -19.35
C VAL A 105 4.17 2.38 -19.17
N LYS A 106 4.50 1.18 -19.67
CA LYS A 106 5.88 0.68 -19.69
C LYS A 106 6.79 1.56 -20.53
N ALA A 107 6.36 1.92 -21.75
CA ALA A 107 7.13 2.78 -22.63
C ALA A 107 7.41 4.16 -22.01
N ALA A 108 6.49 4.66 -21.17
CA ALA A 108 6.66 5.91 -20.41
C ALA A 108 7.47 5.75 -19.11
N GLY A 109 7.87 4.53 -18.73
CA GLY A 109 8.74 4.26 -17.59
C GLY A 109 8.04 3.79 -16.30
N ALA A 110 6.76 3.42 -16.34
CA ALA A 110 6.13 2.74 -15.21
C ALA A 110 6.83 1.40 -14.95
N LYS A 111 7.10 1.10 -13.67
CA LYS A 111 7.79 -0.13 -13.25
C LYS A 111 6.82 -1.25 -12.86
N LEU A 112 5.55 -0.91 -12.61
CA LEU A 112 4.51 -1.84 -12.17
C LEU A 112 3.23 -1.62 -12.98
N LEU A 113 2.49 -2.70 -13.24
CA LEU A 113 1.18 -2.68 -13.88
C LEU A 113 0.09 -2.79 -12.81
N ARG A 114 -0.81 -1.81 -12.75
CA ARG A 114 -1.99 -1.88 -11.88
C ARG A 114 -3.26 -2.15 -12.68
N GLY A 115 -4.21 -2.87 -12.11
CA GLY A 115 -5.52 -3.12 -12.72
C GLY A 115 -6.54 -3.69 -11.74
N GLY A 116 -7.78 -3.21 -11.77
CA GLY A 116 -8.82 -3.67 -10.86
C GLY A 116 -9.59 -4.86 -11.46
N ALA A 117 -9.35 -6.07 -10.94
CA ALA A 117 -10.09 -7.26 -11.35
C ALA A 117 -11.46 -7.39 -10.65
N PHE A 118 -11.51 -7.01 -9.37
CA PHE A 118 -12.73 -6.90 -8.56
C PHE A 118 -13.03 -5.41 -8.33
N LYS A 119 -14.27 -4.96 -8.56
CA LYS A 119 -14.64 -3.55 -8.39
C LYS A 119 -15.70 -3.39 -7.30
N PRO A 120 -15.36 -2.86 -6.11
CA PRO A 120 -16.37 -2.52 -5.11
C PRO A 120 -17.11 -1.25 -5.55
N ARG A 121 -18.33 -1.41 -6.07
CA ARG A 121 -19.14 -0.32 -6.61
C ARG A 121 -20.24 0.09 -5.63
N THR A 122 -20.54 1.39 -5.60
CA THR A 122 -21.68 1.92 -4.85
C THR A 122 -23.00 1.44 -5.44
N SER A 123 -23.09 1.36 -6.77
CA SER A 123 -24.28 0.85 -7.48
C SER A 123 -24.05 -0.60 -7.94
N PRO A 124 -24.98 -1.53 -7.65
CA PRO A 124 -24.87 -2.92 -8.09
C PRO A 124 -25.02 -3.08 -9.62
N TYR A 125 -25.56 -2.07 -10.31
CA TYR A 125 -25.75 -2.09 -11.77
C TYR A 125 -24.52 -1.60 -12.55
N SER A 126 -23.47 -1.17 -11.84
CA SER A 126 -22.21 -0.78 -12.46
C SER A 126 -21.38 -2.01 -12.84
N PHE A 127 -20.40 -1.84 -13.73
CA PHE A 127 -19.41 -2.88 -14.02
C PHE A 127 -18.70 -3.34 -12.74
N GLN A 128 -18.81 -4.64 -12.44
CA GLN A 128 -18.32 -5.27 -11.21
C GLN A 128 -16.87 -5.78 -11.33
N GLY A 129 -16.28 -5.71 -12.53
CA GLY A 129 -14.98 -6.31 -12.83
C GLY A 129 -15.12 -7.72 -13.42
N LEU A 130 -14.01 -8.24 -13.95
CA LEU A 130 -13.94 -9.58 -14.56
C LEU A 130 -13.64 -10.70 -13.54
N GLY A 131 -13.44 -10.36 -12.27
CA GLY A 131 -13.08 -11.32 -11.23
C GLY A 131 -11.76 -12.02 -11.54
N GLU A 132 -11.68 -13.34 -11.30
CA GLU A 132 -10.47 -14.12 -11.55
C GLU A 132 -9.98 -14.05 -13.00
N ARG A 133 -10.89 -13.95 -13.98
CA ARG A 133 -10.50 -13.75 -15.38
C ARG A 133 -9.71 -12.45 -15.58
N GLY A 134 -10.04 -11.40 -14.84
CA GLY A 134 -9.26 -10.14 -14.85
C GLY A 134 -7.85 -10.33 -14.28
N LEU A 135 -7.70 -11.17 -13.26
CA LEU A 135 -6.40 -11.51 -12.66
C LEU A 135 -5.53 -12.33 -13.63
N GLU A 136 -6.12 -13.31 -14.32
CA GLU A 136 -5.43 -14.08 -15.37
C GLU A 136 -4.88 -13.17 -16.47
N LEU A 137 -5.71 -12.23 -16.94
CA LEU A 137 -5.31 -11.26 -17.97
C LEU A 137 -4.17 -10.36 -17.48
N LEU A 138 -4.23 -9.88 -16.24
CA LEU A 138 -3.14 -9.12 -15.64
C LEU A 138 -1.85 -9.92 -15.57
N ARG A 139 -1.91 -11.18 -15.11
CA ARG A 139 -0.72 -12.03 -15.04
C ARG A 139 -0.13 -12.29 -16.42
N LYS A 140 -0.98 -12.56 -17.43
CA LYS A 140 -0.56 -12.78 -18.81
C LYS A 140 0.13 -11.55 -19.39
N VAL A 141 -0.56 -10.41 -19.41
CA VAL A 141 -0.03 -9.17 -20.01
C VAL A 141 1.16 -8.64 -19.24
N GLY A 142 1.11 -8.67 -17.90
CA GLY A 142 2.22 -8.29 -17.03
C GLY A 142 3.46 -9.15 -17.27
N GLY A 143 3.30 -10.48 -17.37
CA GLY A 143 4.39 -11.40 -17.67
C GLY A 143 5.03 -11.17 -19.03
N GLU A 144 4.22 -11.02 -20.09
CA GLU A 144 4.71 -10.76 -21.45
C GLU A 144 5.48 -9.43 -21.56
N LEU A 145 5.07 -8.43 -20.79
CA LEU A 145 5.71 -7.12 -20.76
C LEU A 145 6.74 -6.96 -19.62
N GLY A 146 6.97 -7.98 -18.79
CA GLY A 146 7.89 -7.89 -17.65
C GLY A 146 7.50 -6.79 -16.64
N LEU A 147 6.21 -6.57 -16.42
CA LEU A 147 5.67 -5.67 -15.40
C LEU A 147 5.05 -6.49 -14.27
N PRO A 148 5.54 -6.37 -13.03
CA PRO A 148 4.86 -6.94 -11.88
C PRO A 148 3.47 -6.33 -11.68
N VAL A 149 2.53 -7.16 -11.24
CA VAL A 149 1.10 -6.87 -11.22
C VAL A 149 0.63 -6.47 -9.82
N VAL A 150 -0.15 -5.40 -9.76
CA VAL A 150 -0.91 -4.97 -8.59
C VAL A 150 -2.40 -5.05 -8.88
N SER A 151 -3.16 -5.76 -8.06
CA SER A 151 -4.64 -5.77 -8.13
C SER A 151 -5.26 -5.72 -6.75
N GLU A 152 -6.45 -5.12 -6.68
CA GLU A 152 -7.24 -5.03 -5.46
C GLU A 152 -7.90 -6.36 -5.11
N VAL A 153 -7.88 -6.67 -3.81
CA VAL A 153 -8.76 -7.67 -3.19
C VAL A 153 -9.70 -6.95 -2.22
N THR A 154 -10.94 -7.41 -2.16
CA THR A 154 -12.00 -6.78 -1.36
C THR A 154 -12.55 -7.68 -0.27
N ASP A 155 -12.18 -8.95 -0.28
CA ASP A 155 -12.74 -10.00 0.57
C ASP A 155 -11.67 -11.05 0.88
N PRO A 156 -11.58 -11.58 2.12
CA PRO A 156 -10.60 -12.61 2.48
C PRO A 156 -10.61 -13.83 1.54
N ARG A 157 -11.79 -14.22 1.03
CA ARG A 157 -11.94 -15.38 0.14
C ARG A 157 -11.26 -15.19 -1.22
N GLN A 158 -10.94 -13.96 -1.59
CA GLN A 158 -10.26 -13.66 -2.85
C GLN A 158 -8.74 -13.80 -2.73
N VAL A 159 -8.18 -13.83 -1.52
CA VAL A 159 -6.73 -13.78 -1.28
C VAL A 159 -6.03 -14.97 -1.94
N GLU A 160 -6.52 -16.20 -1.73
CA GLU A 160 -5.92 -17.40 -2.30
C GLU A 160 -5.90 -17.40 -3.83
N ALA A 161 -7.01 -17.00 -4.46
CA ALA A 161 -7.10 -16.91 -5.92
C ALA A 161 -6.16 -15.81 -6.45
N ALA A 162 -6.22 -14.61 -5.88
CA ALA A 162 -5.39 -13.49 -6.28
C ALA A 162 -3.89 -13.76 -6.08
N TYR A 163 -3.52 -14.50 -5.04
CA TYR A 163 -2.14 -14.89 -4.75
C TYR A 163 -1.47 -15.57 -5.95
N LYS A 164 -2.18 -16.29 -6.81
CA LYS A 164 -1.59 -16.95 -7.98
C LYS A 164 -1.15 -15.98 -9.08
N TYR A 165 -1.75 -14.80 -9.13
CA TYR A 165 -1.66 -13.91 -10.30
C TYR A 165 -0.97 -12.58 -10.03
N VAL A 166 -1.05 -12.06 -8.80
CA VAL A 166 -0.54 -10.72 -8.46
C VAL A 166 0.85 -10.80 -7.83
N ASP A 167 1.65 -9.74 -7.99
CA ASP A 167 2.92 -9.56 -7.29
C ASP A 167 2.76 -8.68 -6.05
N ALA A 168 1.66 -7.92 -5.93
CA ALA A 168 1.22 -7.28 -4.70
C ALA A 168 -0.31 -7.19 -4.63
N PHE A 169 -0.84 -7.32 -3.41
CA PHE A 169 -2.23 -7.03 -3.10
C PHE A 169 -2.43 -5.54 -2.90
N GLN A 170 -3.53 -4.99 -3.42
CA GLN A 170 -4.03 -3.68 -3.01
C GLN A 170 -5.24 -3.88 -2.09
N VAL A 171 -5.26 -3.16 -0.96
CA VAL A 171 -6.46 -2.99 -0.14
C VAL A 171 -7.03 -1.60 -0.44
N GLY A 172 -8.24 -1.56 -0.98
CA GLY A 172 -8.92 -0.31 -1.28
C GLY A 172 -9.39 0.42 -0.01
N ALA A 173 -9.58 1.75 -0.11
CA ALA A 173 -9.98 2.60 1.01
C ALA A 173 -11.28 2.19 1.71
N ARG A 174 -12.18 1.47 1.03
CA ARG A 174 -13.42 0.92 1.63
C ARG A 174 -13.18 -0.26 2.56
N ASN A 175 -12.04 -0.94 2.39
CA ASN A 175 -11.62 -2.10 3.16
C ASN A 175 -10.41 -1.79 4.05
N ALA A 176 -10.05 -0.52 4.23
CA ALA A 176 -8.90 -0.10 5.05
C ALA A 176 -9.04 -0.56 6.52
N GLN A 177 -10.27 -0.71 7.02
CA GLN A 177 -10.59 -1.28 8.34
C GLN A 177 -11.30 -2.64 8.25
N ASN A 178 -11.20 -3.35 7.12
CA ASN A 178 -11.68 -4.73 7.04
C ASN A 178 -10.63 -5.64 7.70
N PHE A 179 -10.66 -5.71 9.03
CA PHE A 179 -9.62 -6.39 9.83
C PHE A 179 -9.47 -7.88 9.49
N GLU A 180 -10.55 -8.55 9.09
CA GLU A 180 -10.48 -9.95 8.65
C GLU A 180 -9.69 -10.08 7.34
N LEU A 181 -9.86 -9.16 6.40
CA LEU A 181 -9.03 -9.11 5.19
C LEU A 181 -7.57 -8.79 5.52
N LEU A 182 -7.32 -7.84 6.43
CA LEU A 182 -5.96 -7.49 6.84
C LEU A 182 -5.25 -8.65 7.54
N ARG A 183 -5.95 -9.40 8.40
CA ARG A 183 -5.41 -10.63 9.03
C ARG A 183 -5.07 -11.68 7.98
N ALA A 184 -5.98 -11.96 7.04
CA ALA A 184 -5.74 -12.91 5.96
C ALA A 184 -4.52 -12.52 5.10
N LEU A 185 -4.35 -11.23 4.80
CA LEU A 185 -3.17 -10.73 4.08
C LEU A 185 -1.89 -10.78 4.91
N GLY A 186 -1.99 -10.64 6.23
CA GLY A 186 -0.91 -10.78 7.18
C GLY A 186 -0.32 -12.19 7.26
N GLU A 187 -1.09 -13.20 6.85
CA GLU A 187 -0.65 -14.61 6.76
C GLU A 187 0.01 -14.95 5.42
N THR A 188 0.05 -14.01 4.47
CA THR A 188 0.74 -14.16 3.19
C THR A 188 2.15 -13.55 3.23
N ASP A 189 2.96 -13.82 2.22
CA ASP A 189 4.30 -13.24 2.06
C ASP A 189 4.37 -12.16 0.96
N LYS A 190 3.25 -11.86 0.29
CA LYS A 190 3.22 -10.86 -0.79
C LYS A 190 3.01 -9.45 -0.25
N PRO A 191 3.59 -8.44 -0.90
CA PRO A 191 3.36 -7.05 -0.55
C PRO A 191 1.90 -6.64 -0.52
N VAL A 192 1.55 -5.79 0.45
CA VAL A 192 0.23 -5.20 0.64
C VAL A 192 0.33 -3.69 0.50
N ILE A 193 -0.31 -3.14 -0.53
CA ILE A 193 -0.51 -1.70 -0.70
C ILE A 193 -1.81 -1.33 0.00
N LEU A 194 -1.69 -0.78 1.22
CA LEU A 194 -2.81 -0.43 2.08
C LEU A 194 -3.23 1.02 1.85
N LYS A 195 -4.35 1.23 1.16
CA LYS A 195 -4.92 2.57 0.99
C LYS A 195 -5.50 3.09 2.30
N ARG A 196 -5.26 4.36 2.61
CA ARG A 196 -5.94 5.06 3.71
C ARG A 196 -7.45 5.11 3.47
N GLY A 197 -8.22 4.78 4.49
CA GLY A 197 -9.67 4.96 4.52
C GLY A 197 -10.04 6.44 4.49
N PHE A 198 -11.16 6.77 3.84
CA PHE A 198 -11.55 8.17 3.61
C PHE A 198 -11.91 8.94 4.89
N GLY A 199 -12.14 8.27 6.01
CA GLY A 199 -12.39 8.88 7.32
C GLY A 199 -11.31 8.57 8.36
N GLU A 200 -10.25 7.86 7.98
CA GLU A 200 -9.22 7.44 8.92
C GLU A 200 -8.28 8.60 9.27
N THR A 201 -7.95 8.72 10.54
CA THR A 201 -6.75 9.42 11.01
C THR A 201 -5.48 8.69 10.58
N VAL A 202 -4.34 9.37 10.63
CA VAL A 202 -3.03 8.72 10.36
C VAL A 202 -2.75 7.59 11.36
N GLU A 203 -3.17 7.76 12.61
CA GLU A 203 -3.00 6.74 13.65
C GLU A 203 -3.79 5.46 13.31
N GLU A 204 -5.07 5.58 12.97
CA GLU A 204 -5.91 4.43 12.59
C GLU A 204 -5.36 3.71 11.36
N TRP A 205 -4.82 4.45 10.40
CA TRP A 205 -4.21 3.89 9.21
C TRP A 205 -2.92 3.10 9.52
N LEU A 206 -2.09 3.60 10.42
CA LEU A 206 -0.89 2.89 10.89
C LEU A 206 -1.26 1.67 11.74
N SER A 207 -2.31 1.77 12.57
CA SER A 207 -2.86 0.63 13.30
C SER A 207 -3.42 -0.44 12.36
N ALA A 208 -4.03 -0.06 11.23
CA ALA A 208 -4.45 -1.01 10.20
C ALA A 208 -3.25 -1.72 9.55
N ALA A 209 -2.13 -1.03 9.31
CA ALA A 209 -0.89 -1.67 8.85
C ALA A 209 -0.35 -2.68 9.89
N ASP A 210 -0.47 -2.38 11.18
CA ASP A 210 -0.07 -3.30 12.26
C ASP A 210 -0.85 -4.62 12.23
N TYR A 211 -2.11 -4.66 11.76
CA TYR A 211 -2.82 -5.94 11.59
C TYR A 211 -2.13 -6.88 10.60
N VAL A 212 -1.59 -6.33 9.50
CA VAL A 212 -0.87 -7.11 8.48
C VAL A 212 0.49 -7.54 9.04
N LEU A 213 1.24 -6.61 9.66
CA LEU A 213 2.55 -6.89 10.26
C LEU A 213 2.47 -7.91 11.39
N LEU A 214 1.45 -7.79 12.26
CA LEU A 214 1.21 -8.72 13.35
C LEU A 214 0.84 -10.12 12.84
N GLY A 215 0.36 -10.24 11.60
CA GLY A 215 0.16 -11.52 10.92
C GLY A 215 1.46 -12.25 10.59
N GLY A 216 2.56 -11.52 10.43
CA GLY A 216 3.86 -12.05 9.99
C GLY A 216 4.33 -11.48 8.65
N ASN A 217 3.46 -10.77 7.92
CA ASN A 217 3.80 -10.17 6.64
C ASN A 217 4.47 -8.80 6.83
N GLU A 218 5.77 -8.74 6.60
CA GLU A 218 6.59 -7.53 6.77
C GLU A 218 6.51 -6.53 5.58
N ASN A 219 5.79 -6.88 4.51
CA ASN A 219 5.80 -6.18 3.23
C ASN A 219 4.59 -5.25 3.07
N VAL A 220 4.54 -4.16 3.82
CA VAL A 220 3.43 -3.17 3.73
C VAL A 220 3.89 -1.86 3.09
N ILE A 221 3.10 -1.36 2.13
CA ILE A 221 3.24 -0.03 1.52
C ILE A 221 1.98 0.78 1.85
N LEU A 222 2.15 1.95 2.46
CA LEU A 222 1.05 2.84 2.82
C LEU A 222 0.68 3.72 1.63
N CYS A 223 -0.54 3.64 1.10
CA CYS A 223 -1.05 4.52 0.03
C CYS A 223 -2.01 5.64 0.51
N GLU A 224 -1.55 6.90 0.55
CA GLU A 224 -2.40 8.07 0.78
C GLU A 224 -3.21 8.36 -0.49
N ARG A 225 -4.52 8.60 -0.34
CA ARG A 225 -5.48 8.62 -1.47
C ARG A 225 -6.63 9.62 -1.29
N GLY A 226 -6.49 10.50 -0.32
CA GLY A 226 -7.44 11.54 0.06
C GLY A 226 -8.49 11.11 1.06
N ILE A 227 -8.84 12.06 1.92
CA ILE A 227 -9.87 11.97 2.95
C ILE A 227 -11.13 12.73 2.51
N ARG A 228 -12.25 12.37 3.12
CA ARG A 228 -13.51 13.09 2.97
C ARG A 228 -13.51 14.31 3.87
N THR A 229 -13.86 15.45 3.30
CA THR A 229 -14.01 16.72 4.02
C THR A 229 -15.36 17.34 3.65
N PHE A 230 -15.59 18.58 4.06
CA PHE A 230 -16.75 19.38 3.63
C PHE A 230 -16.60 19.95 2.21
N ASP A 231 -15.39 19.90 1.63
CA ASP A 231 -15.12 20.48 0.31
C ASP A 231 -15.60 19.54 -0.82
N HIS A 232 -16.09 20.16 -1.90
CA HIS A 232 -16.60 19.47 -3.08
C HIS A 232 -15.84 19.85 -4.37
N THR A 233 -14.72 20.58 -4.26
CA THR A 233 -13.92 21.02 -5.41
C THR A 233 -13.27 19.81 -6.11
N LEU A 234 -12.81 18.84 -5.31
CA LEU A 234 -12.26 17.56 -5.77
C LEU A 234 -13.07 16.39 -5.18
N ARG A 235 -12.85 15.17 -5.68
CA ARG A 235 -13.55 13.97 -5.19
C ARG A 235 -13.17 13.64 -3.74
N PHE A 236 -11.90 13.80 -3.39
CA PHE A 236 -11.40 13.75 -2.01
C PHE A 236 -10.29 14.80 -1.83
N THR A 237 -10.11 15.28 -0.60
CA THR A 237 -9.00 16.16 -0.26
C THR A 237 -7.74 15.30 -0.06
N LEU A 238 -6.76 15.41 -0.96
CA LEU A 238 -5.47 14.73 -0.78
C LEU A 238 -4.73 15.34 0.42
N ASP A 239 -4.46 14.52 1.42
CA ASP A 239 -3.75 14.96 2.63
C ASP A 239 -2.23 14.84 2.44
N VAL A 240 -1.66 15.84 1.78
CA VAL A 240 -0.20 15.92 1.55
C VAL A 240 0.57 16.03 2.89
N GLY A 241 -0.06 16.60 3.93
CA GLY A 241 0.50 16.66 5.27
C GLY A 241 0.71 15.27 5.86
N ALA A 242 -0.25 14.35 5.67
CA ALA A 242 -0.11 12.95 6.08
C ALA A 242 1.05 12.24 5.39
N VAL A 243 1.30 12.50 4.09
CA VAL A 243 2.48 11.95 3.39
C VAL A 243 3.76 12.32 4.12
N ALA A 244 3.96 13.62 4.39
CA ALA A 244 5.14 14.11 5.09
C ALA A 244 5.24 13.61 6.55
N ALA A 245 4.10 13.54 7.25
CA ALA A 245 4.03 13.07 8.63
C ALA A 245 4.38 11.57 8.74
N VAL A 246 3.81 10.73 7.88
CA VAL A 246 4.02 9.28 7.89
C VAL A 246 5.48 8.94 7.62
N LYS A 247 6.20 9.69 6.76
CA LYS A 247 7.64 9.53 6.57
C LYS A 247 8.47 9.73 7.86
N ARG A 248 7.91 10.37 8.89
CA ARG A 248 8.53 10.52 10.22
C ARG A 248 7.97 9.51 11.24
N LEU A 249 6.69 9.21 11.16
CA LEU A 249 5.98 8.37 12.12
C LEU A 249 6.14 6.87 11.87
N SER A 250 6.42 6.49 10.62
CA SER A 250 6.51 5.10 10.17
C SER A 250 7.79 4.86 9.38
N HIS A 251 8.26 3.62 9.39
CA HIS A 251 9.33 3.15 8.51
C HIS A 251 8.83 2.60 7.17
N LEU A 252 7.52 2.38 7.03
CA LEU A 252 6.95 1.79 5.82
C LEU A 252 7.06 2.76 4.63
N PRO A 253 7.26 2.26 3.40
CA PRO A 253 7.21 3.09 2.22
C PRO A 253 5.85 3.75 2.03
N VAL A 254 5.85 4.97 1.47
CA VAL A 254 4.64 5.77 1.25
C VAL A 254 4.36 5.92 -0.24
N CYS A 255 3.24 5.37 -0.67
CA CYS A 255 2.62 5.57 -1.97
C CYS A 255 1.62 6.75 -1.92
N VAL A 256 1.44 7.43 -3.04
CA VAL A 256 0.35 8.39 -3.26
C VAL A 256 -0.48 7.97 -4.46
N ASP A 257 -1.80 7.95 -4.30
CA ASP A 257 -2.77 7.83 -5.39
C ASP A 257 -3.31 9.22 -5.73
N PRO A 258 -2.86 9.85 -6.82
CA PRO A 258 -3.35 11.16 -7.21
C PRO A 258 -4.67 11.09 -7.99
N SER A 259 -5.00 9.93 -8.58
CA SER A 259 -6.12 9.80 -9.51
C SER A 259 -7.47 9.81 -8.80
N HIS A 260 -7.61 9.01 -7.74
CA HIS A 260 -8.87 8.93 -7.00
C HIS A 260 -9.26 10.18 -6.22
N PRO A 261 -8.34 10.90 -5.53
CA PRO A 261 -8.70 12.16 -4.87
C PRO A 261 -9.00 13.27 -5.88
N ALA A 262 -8.23 13.36 -6.97
CA ALA A 262 -8.51 14.30 -8.05
C ALA A 262 -9.94 14.11 -8.58
N GLY A 263 -10.30 12.87 -8.91
CA GLY A 263 -11.55 12.55 -9.59
C GLY A 263 -11.66 13.11 -11.01
N ARG A 264 -10.68 13.91 -11.45
CA ARG A 264 -10.61 14.56 -12.76
C ARG A 264 -9.17 14.66 -13.23
N ARG A 265 -8.95 14.41 -14.51
CA ARG A 265 -7.64 14.19 -15.12
C ARG A 265 -6.68 15.38 -14.98
N GLU A 266 -7.19 16.60 -15.06
CA GLU A 266 -6.41 17.84 -14.98
C GLU A 266 -5.75 18.07 -13.60
N TYR A 267 -6.28 17.45 -12.54
CA TYR A 267 -5.72 17.57 -11.19
C TYR A 267 -4.79 16.43 -10.81
N VAL A 268 -4.72 15.35 -11.61
CA VAL A 268 -3.87 14.18 -11.32
C VAL A 268 -2.39 14.57 -11.28
N GLU A 269 -1.91 15.31 -12.27
CA GLU A 269 -0.50 15.70 -12.33
C GLU A 269 -0.10 16.64 -11.17
N PRO A 270 -0.79 17.77 -10.91
CA PRO A 270 -0.44 18.64 -9.80
C PRO A 270 -0.43 17.93 -8.43
N LEU A 271 -1.41 17.06 -8.17
CA LEU A 271 -1.48 16.31 -6.92
C LEU A 271 -0.34 15.30 -6.79
N ALA A 272 0.05 14.65 -7.89
CA ALA A 272 1.17 13.73 -7.89
C ALA A 272 2.49 14.45 -7.60
N LEU A 273 2.71 15.62 -8.22
CA LEU A 273 3.90 16.43 -7.96
C LEU A 273 3.97 16.86 -6.49
N ALA A 274 2.85 17.26 -5.90
CA ALA A 274 2.78 17.60 -4.48
C ALA A 274 3.12 16.39 -3.58
N GLY A 275 2.56 15.21 -3.88
CA GLY A 275 2.86 13.98 -3.13
C GLY A 275 4.34 13.57 -3.24
N VAL A 276 4.93 13.67 -4.43
CA VAL A 276 6.36 13.40 -4.65
C VAL A 276 7.23 14.39 -3.89
N ALA A 277 6.91 15.69 -3.93
CA ALA A 277 7.63 16.71 -3.18
C ALA A 277 7.53 16.50 -1.66
N ALA A 278 6.39 15.97 -1.17
CA ALA A 278 6.20 15.62 0.24
C ALA A 278 6.94 14.34 0.68
N GLY A 279 7.54 13.60 -0.25
CA GLY A 279 8.42 12.47 0.06
C GLY A 279 7.85 11.09 -0.27
N ALA A 280 6.83 11.01 -1.14
CA ALA A 280 6.34 9.72 -1.65
C ALA A 280 7.48 8.89 -2.28
N ASP A 281 7.44 7.58 -2.03
CA ASP A 281 8.32 6.57 -2.60
C ASP A 281 7.67 5.89 -3.81
N MET A 282 6.34 5.97 -3.91
CA MET A 282 5.56 5.37 -4.99
C MET A 282 4.39 6.24 -5.42
N LEU A 283 4.00 6.13 -6.70
CA LEU A 283 2.73 6.63 -7.21
C LEU A 283 1.87 5.50 -7.76
N LEU A 284 0.56 5.57 -7.54
CA LEU A 284 -0.43 4.66 -8.11
C LEU A 284 -1.39 5.45 -9.01
N VAL A 285 -1.22 5.33 -10.32
CA VAL A 285 -1.85 6.24 -11.31
C VAL A 285 -2.76 5.46 -12.24
N GLU A 286 -3.95 6.01 -12.53
CA GLU A 286 -4.85 5.41 -13.49
C GLU A 286 -4.60 5.93 -14.92
N VAL A 287 -4.44 5.01 -15.87
CA VAL A 287 -4.18 5.30 -17.29
C VAL A 287 -5.05 4.40 -18.15
N HIS A 288 -5.78 4.98 -19.10
CA HIS A 288 -6.62 4.24 -20.04
C HIS A 288 -6.25 4.61 -21.48
N PRO A 289 -6.21 3.65 -22.43
CA PRO A 289 -5.89 3.94 -23.83
C PRO A 289 -6.95 4.85 -24.48
N ASP A 290 -8.22 4.70 -24.09
CA ASP A 290 -9.34 5.54 -24.53
C ASP A 290 -10.25 5.88 -23.35
N PRO A 291 -9.93 6.88 -22.52
CA PRO A 291 -10.69 7.13 -21.30
C PRO A 291 -12.16 7.48 -21.52
N GLY A 292 -12.53 8.01 -22.69
CA GLY A 292 -13.92 8.36 -23.02
C GLY A 292 -14.84 7.14 -23.13
N ARG A 293 -14.27 5.93 -23.30
CA ARG A 293 -15.00 4.66 -23.38
C ARG A 293 -14.81 3.75 -22.16
N ALA A 294 -14.10 4.20 -21.13
CA ALA A 294 -13.82 3.38 -19.95
C ALA A 294 -15.10 3.02 -19.18
N LEU A 295 -15.18 1.79 -18.68
CA LEU A 295 -16.31 1.23 -17.93
C LEU A 295 -16.35 1.67 -16.45
N SER A 296 -15.29 2.32 -15.99
CA SER A 296 -15.20 2.91 -14.66
C SER A 296 -14.23 4.09 -14.66
N ASP A 297 -14.56 5.13 -13.89
CA ASP A 297 -13.60 6.19 -13.55
C ASP A 297 -12.97 6.84 -14.80
N SER A 298 -13.82 7.10 -15.79
CA SER A 298 -13.45 7.70 -17.07
C SER A 298 -12.96 9.15 -16.94
N GLU A 299 -13.25 9.85 -15.85
CA GLU A 299 -12.91 11.28 -15.71
C GLU A 299 -11.47 11.52 -15.25
N GLN A 300 -10.89 10.60 -14.46
CA GLN A 300 -9.55 10.76 -13.88
C GLN A 300 -8.43 10.01 -14.61
N GLN A 301 -8.75 9.00 -15.42
CA GLN A 301 -7.75 8.14 -16.05
C GLN A 301 -6.96 8.87 -17.14
N LEU A 302 -5.66 9.12 -16.94
CA LEU A 302 -4.81 9.80 -17.93
C LEU A 302 -4.83 9.07 -19.29
N THR A 303 -4.68 9.81 -20.39
CA THR A 303 -4.36 9.20 -21.69
C THR A 303 -2.89 8.77 -21.72
N PRO A 304 -2.47 7.89 -22.65
CA PRO A 304 -1.06 7.55 -22.84
C PRO A 304 -0.15 8.76 -23.05
N SER A 305 -0.58 9.75 -23.83
CA SER A 305 0.19 10.96 -24.09
C SER A 305 0.36 11.81 -22.83
N MET A 306 -0.72 12.01 -22.07
CA MET A 306 -0.66 12.74 -20.80
C MET A 306 0.22 12.02 -19.78
N PHE A 307 0.18 10.69 -19.74
CA PHE A 307 1.01 9.90 -18.84
C PHE A 307 2.51 10.02 -19.18
N LEU A 308 2.87 10.09 -20.46
CA LEU A 308 4.26 10.33 -20.88
C LEU A 308 4.80 11.67 -20.37
N ASP A 309 4.00 12.73 -20.46
CA ASP A 309 4.39 14.06 -19.96
C ASP A 309 4.42 14.10 -18.43
N PHE A 310 3.44 13.46 -17.79
CA PHE A 310 3.38 13.25 -16.35
C PHE A 310 4.66 12.59 -15.82
N MET A 311 5.10 11.49 -16.44
CA MET A 311 6.29 10.75 -16.01
C MET A 311 7.56 11.62 -16.04
N ARG A 312 7.71 12.50 -17.04
CA ARG A 312 8.83 13.44 -17.12
C ARG A 312 8.84 14.41 -15.93
N LYS A 313 7.69 14.98 -15.59
CA LYS A 313 7.56 15.98 -14.52
C LYS A 313 7.73 15.38 -13.13
N VAL A 314 7.09 14.24 -12.84
CA VAL A 314 7.25 13.59 -11.52
C VAL A 314 8.68 13.12 -11.29
N THR A 315 9.36 12.66 -12.34
CA THR A 315 10.79 12.30 -12.26
C THR A 315 11.66 13.53 -11.98
N ALA A 316 11.38 14.66 -12.63
CA ALA A 316 12.10 15.90 -12.39
C ALA A 316 11.93 16.41 -10.95
N VAL A 317 10.69 16.42 -10.44
CA VAL A 317 10.40 16.82 -9.05
C VAL A 317 11.04 15.87 -8.05
N PHE A 318 10.98 14.55 -8.29
CA PHE A 318 11.63 13.57 -7.41
C PHE A 318 13.14 13.79 -7.33
N ARG A 319 13.82 14.00 -8.46
CA ARG A 319 15.27 14.27 -8.46
C ARG A 319 15.58 15.54 -7.69
N ALA A 320 14.81 16.61 -7.92
CA ALA A 320 15.00 17.88 -7.22
C ALA A 320 14.78 17.75 -5.70
N SER A 321 13.77 16.99 -5.25
CA SER A 321 13.46 16.82 -3.82
C SER A 321 14.43 15.91 -3.06
N ARG A 322 15.28 15.15 -3.76
CA ARG A 322 16.28 14.24 -3.18
C ARG A 322 17.73 14.71 -3.35
N SER A 323 17.95 15.87 -3.97
CA SER A 323 19.29 16.42 -4.27
C SER A 323 19.92 17.21 -3.10
N THR A 324 19.62 16.84 -1.86
CA THR A 324 20.16 17.45 -0.62
C THR A 324 20.75 16.39 0.27
#